data_AF-A0A554L9I6-F1
#
_entry.id   AF-A0A554L9I6-F1
#
_cell.length_a   1.000
_cell.length_b   1.000
_cell.length_c   1.000
_cell.angle_alpha   90.00
_cell.angle_beta   90.00
_cell.angle_gamma   90.00
#
_symmetry.space_group_name_H-M   'P 1'
#
loop_
_entity.id
_entity.type
_entity.pdbx_description
1 polymer ?
#
loop_
_entity_poly.entity_id
_entity_poly.type
_entity_poly.pdbx_seq_one_letter_code
_entity_poly.pdbx_strand_id
1 'polypeptide(L)' 'MPRPEAPKIVIVNGDDWHGLYVNGKLYYEGHEIPTDIIFKALKVPYKAIDCDLPWLIKNGRFPADLKQVKKG' A
#
# COMPACT_ATOMS: atom_id res chain seq x y z
N MET A 1 7.20 -14.52 -25.33
CA MET A 1 7.84 -14.57 -24.00
C MET A 1 6.76 -14.89 -22.97
N PRO A 2 6.95 -15.87 -22.08
CA PRO A 2 6.01 -16.09 -20.97
C PRO A 2 5.99 -14.84 -20.08
N ARG A 3 4.82 -14.48 -19.54
CA ARG A 3 4.77 -13.43 -18.52
C ARG A 3 5.50 -13.95 -17.27
N PRO A 4 6.36 -13.16 -16.62
CA PRO A 4 6.91 -13.56 -15.34
C PRO A 4 5.76 -13.89 -14.39
N GLU A 5 5.86 -15.01 -13.69
CA GLU A 5 4.85 -15.41 -12.70
C GLU A 5 4.71 -14.31 -11.65
N ALA A 6 3.46 -14.03 -11.26
CA ALA A 6 3.20 -13.08 -10.18
C ALA A 6 3.85 -13.60 -8.89
N PRO A 7 4.51 -12.72 -8.10
CA PRO A 7 5.12 -13.14 -6.85
C PRO A 7 4.08 -13.71 -5.90
N LYS A 8 4.40 -14.83 -5.25
CA LYS A 8 3.55 -15.40 -4.20
C LYS A 8 3.72 -14.60 -2.92
N ILE A 9 2.65 -13.94 -2.49
CA ILE A 9 2.59 -13.17 -1.24
C ILE A 9 1.93 -13.99 -0.15
N VAL A 10 2.53 -13.99 1.04
CA VAL A 10 1.94 -14.54 2.27
C VAL A 10 2.11 -13.53 3.38
N ILE A 11 1.03 -13.23 4.11
CA ILE A 11 1.07 -12.43 5.34
C ILE A 11 0.93 -13.39 6.51
N VAL A 12 1.86 -13.31 7.46
CA VAL A 12 1.84 -14.04 8.73
C VAL A 12 1.51 -13.03 9.83
N ASN A 13 0.54 -13.35 10.68
CA ASN A 13 0.15 -12.50 11.82
C ASN A 13 0.55 -13.20 13.12
N GLY A 14 1.15 -12.48 14.05
CA GLY A 14 1.52 -12.96 15.38
C GLY A 14 1.40 -11.84 16.41
N ASP A 15 0.34 -11.89 17.23
CA ASP A 15 -0.01 -10.85 18.20
C ASP A 15 0.04 -9.43 17.61
N ASP A 16 0.97 -8.60 18.06
CA ASP A 16 1.20 -7.23 17.59
C ASP A 16 2.23 -7.14 16.45
N TRP A 17 2.68 -8.26 15.90
CA TRP A 17 3.63 -8.33 14.78
C TRP A 17 3.01 -8.95 13.52
N HIS A 18 3.45 -8.44 12.37
CA HIS A 18 3.09 -8.94 11.06
C HIS A 18 4.35 -9.18 10.23
N GLY A 19 4.37 -10.28 9.46
CA GLY A 19 5.43 -10.61 8.52
C GLY A 19 4.88 -10.75 7.10
N LEU A 20 5.43 -9.98 6.16
CA LEU A 20 5.16 -10.08 4.73
C LEU A 20 6.24 -10.95 4.08
N TYR A 21 5.83 -12.06 3.45
CA TYR A 21 6.71 -12.96 2.73
C TYR A 21 6.45 -12.92 1.23
N VAL A 22 7.53 -12.88 0.44
CA VAL A 22 7.52 -12.90 -1.03
C VAL A 22 8.28 -14.12 -1.51
N ASN A 23 7.62 -15.02 -2.24
CA ASN A 23 8.20 -16.28 -2.71
C ASN A 23 8.85 -17.10 -1.57
N GLY A 24 8.18 -17.12 -0.41
CA GLY A 24 8.63 -17.86 0.78
C GLY A 24 9.76 -17.21 1.57
N LYS A 25 10.20 -16.00 1.20
CA LYS A 25 11.22 -15.24 1.96
C LYS A 25 10.60 -14.03 2.65
N LEU A 26 11.03 -13.75 3.88
CA LEU A 26 10.61 -12.54 4.59
C LEU A 26 11.07 -11.32 3.79
N TYR A 27 10.14 -10.40 3.55
CA TYR A 27 10.34 -9.16 2.81
C TYR A 27 10.22 -7.95 3.72
N TYR A 28 9.28 -7.97 4.66
CA TYR A 28 9.06 -6.91 5.63
C TYR A 28 8.43 -7.49 6.90
N GLU A 29 8.73 -6.89 8.05
CA GLU A 29 8.07 -7.18 9.33
C GLU A 29 7.84 -5.90 10.13
N GLY A 30 6.78 -5.87 10.93
CA GLY A 30 6.47 -4.74 11.82
C GLY A 30 5.08 -4.84 12.43
N HIS A 31 4.71 -3.82 13.20
CA HIS A 31 3.39 -3.71 13.85
C HIS A 31 2.24 -3.38 12.89
N GLU A 32 2.57 -3.01 11.67
CA GLU A 32 1.65 -2.83 10.56
C GLU A 32 2.37 -3.17 9.25
N ILE A 33 1.63 -3.51 8.20
CA ILE A 33 2.19 -3.64 6.85
C ILE A 33 1.68 -2.46 6.02
N PRO A 34 2.51 -1.43 5.79
CA PRO A 34 2.13 -0.29 4.95
C PRO A 34 1.74 -0.75 3.53
N THR A 35 0.71 -0.13 2.95
CA THR A 35 0.21 -0.54 1.61
C THR A 35 1.26 -0.35 0.52
N ASP A 36 2.14 0.64 0.65
CA ASP A 36 3.22 0.87 -0.32
C ASP A 36 4.26 -0.27 -0.34
N ILE A 37 4.51 -0.90 0.81
CA ILE A 37 5.35 -2.10 0.92
C ILE A 37 4.72 -3.26 0.15
N ILE A 38 3.40 -3.43 0.20
CA ILE A 38 2.69 -4.46 -0.59
C ILE A 38 2.80 -4.18 -2.09
N PHE A 39 2.61 -2.94 -2.53
CA PHE A 39 2.77 -2.58 -3.96
C PHE A 39 4.20 -2.82 -4.45
N LYS A 40 5.22 -2.47 -3.64
CA LYS A 40 6.63 -2.76 -3.94
C LYS A 40 6.89 -4.27 -4.05
N ALA A 41 6.36 -5.07 -3.11
CA ALA A 41 6.49 -6.52 -3.13
C ALA A 41 5.86 -7.15 -4.40
N LEU A 42 4.71 -6.63 -4.84
CA LEU A 42 4.01 -7.06 -6.05
C LEU A 42 4.61 -6.48 -7.34
N LYS A 43 5.59 -5.57 -7.25
CA LYS A 43 6.13 -4.79 -8.38
C LYS A 43 5.03 -4.07 -9.16
N VAL A 44 3.99 -3.62 -8.46
CA VAL A 44 2.89 -2.85 -9.02
C VAL A 44 3.26 -1.36 -8.96
N PRO A 45 3.31 -0.66 -10.11
CA PRO A 45 3.50 0.79 -10.10
C PRO A 45 2.35 1.45 -9.34
N TYR A 46 2.68 2.34 -8.41
CA TYR A 46 1.70 3.10 -7.65
C TYR A 46 2.13 4.57 -7.52
N LYS A 47 1.17 5.42 -7.17
CA LYS A 47 1.40 6.83 -6.89
C LYS A 47 0.65 7.20 -5.61
N ALA A 48 1.39 7.67 -4.61
CA ALA A 48 0.81 8.31 -3.45
C ALA A 48 0.62 9.81 -3.74
N ILE A 49 -0.49 10.37 -3.29
CA ILE A 49 -0.80 11.80 -3.38
C ILE A 49 -1.38 12.21 -2.04
N ASP A 50 -0.79 13.21 -1.41
CA ASP A 50 -1.34 13.79 -0.20
C ASP A 50 -2.57 14.64 -0.52
N CYS A 51 -3.63 14.43 0.24
CA CYS A 51 -4.84 15.22 0.13
C CYS A 51 -4.67 16.56 0.86
N ASP A 52 -5.21 17.63 0.29
CA ASP A 52 -5.41 18.91 0.98
C ASP A 52 -6.16 18.68 2.30
N LEU A 53 -5.44 18.84 3.41
CA LEU A 53 -5.94 18.56 4.76
C LEU A 53 -7.05 19.54 5.18
N PRO A 54 -6.95 20.87 4.97
CA PRO A 54 -8.08 21.78 5.16
C PRO A 54 -9.35 21.36 4.42
N TRP A 55 -9.23 20.93 3.15
CA TRP A 55 -10.38 20.44 2.38
C TRP A 55 -10.97 19.16 2.99
N LEU A 56 -10.12 18.20 3.38
CA LEU A 56 -10.52 16.93 3.99
C LEU A 56 -11.27 17.17 5.31
N ILE A 57 -10.72 18.00 6.20
CA ILE A 57 -11.35 18.36 7.49
C ILE A 57 -12.70 19.00 7.26
N LYS A 58 -12.81 19.92 6.29
CA LYS A 58 -14.07 20.63 5.99
C LYS A 58 -15.16 19.70 5.47
N ASN A 59 -14.82 18.69 4.67
CA ASN A 59 -15.80 17.82 4.01
C ASN A 59 -16.04 16.48 4.75
N GLY A 60 -15.13 16.07 5.64
CA GLY A 60 -15.22 14.81 6.38
C GLY A 60 -15.10 13.55 5.52
N ARG A 61 -14.58 13.67 4.29
CA ARG A 61 -14.43 12.57 3.32
C ARG A 61 -13.38 12.92 2.27
N PHE A 62 -12.87 11.92 1.56
CA PHE A 62 -12.02 12.14 0.38
C PHE A 62 -12.81 12.65 -0.84
N PRO A 63 -12.16 13.37 -1.78
CA PRO A 63 -12.79 13.74 -3.03
C PRO A 63 -13.20 12.50 -3.84
N ALA A 64 -14.35 12.57 -4.53
CA ALA A 64 -14.85 11.46 -5.33
C ALA A 64 -14.10 11.28 -6.66
N ASP A 65 -13.44 12.34 -7.14
CA ASP A 65 -12.61 12.34 -8.34
C ASP A 65 -11.16 12.73 -7.99
N LEU A 66 -10.19 11.98 -8.49
CA LEU A 66 -8.76 12.25 -8.32
C LEU A 66 -8.36 13.66 -8.79
N LYS A 67 -9.07 14.23 -9.79
CA LYS A 67 -8.85 15.61 -10.26
C LYS A 67 -9.12 16.67 -9.17
N GLN A 68 -9.92 16.33 -8.17
CA GLN A 68 -10.27 17.21 -7.06
C GLN A 68 -9.28 17.09 -5.88
N VAL A 69 -8.38 16.10 -5.91
CA VAL A 69 -7.27 16.02 -4.97
C VAL A 69 -6.30 17.15 -5.31
N LYS A 70 -6.53 18.31 -4.68
CA LYS A 70 -5.59 19.42 -4.71
C LYS A 70 -4.31 18.94 -4.05
N LYS A 71 -3.19 19.03 -4.78
CA LYS A 71 -1.88 18.73 -4.22
C LYS A 71 -1.66 19.67 -3.04
N GLY A 72 -1.35 19.08 -1.88
CA GLY A 72 -0.78 19.84 -0.76
C GLY A 72 0.54 20.49 -1.14
#